data_AF-A0AAU9KDE6-F1
#
_entry.id   AF-A0AAU9KDE6-F1
#
_cell.length_a   1.000
_cell.length_b   1.000
_cell.length_c   1.000
_cell.angle_alpha   90.00
_cell.angle_beta   90.00
_cell.angle_gamma   90.00
#
_symmetry.space_group_name_H-M   'P 1'
#
loop_
_entity.id
_entity.type
_entity.pdbx_description
1 polymer ?
#
loop_
_entity_poly.entity_id
_entity_poly.type
_entity_poly.pdbx_seq_one_letter_code
_entity_poly.pdbx_strand_id
1 'polypeptide(L)'
;MNNFMKILDKVELKRIENTVKISERQHGFTKGKSCMTQIFLLKSTLEYRKYYRNGKGRDSYILFIDFSKAYDSVNRIRLLEKFKAKNVKNDSWKIISQMLKGEQTTLV
;
A
#
# COMPACT_ATOMS: atom_id res chain seq x y z
N MET A 1 -15.13 8.94 -15.32
CA MET A 1 -13.65 8.91 -15.33
C MET A 1 -13.19 8.58 -16.74
N ASN A 2 -12.44 9.49 -17.38
CA ASN A 2 -11.95 9.35 -18.76
C ASN A 2 -11.08 8.07 -18.90
N ASN A 3 -11.26 7.29 -19.97
CA ASN A 3 -10.47 6.08 -20.26
C ASN A 3 -8.96 6.38 -20.30
N PHE A 4 -8.58 7.57 -20.76
CA PHE A 4 -7.20 8.04 -20.74
C PHE A 4 -6.61 8.09 -19.33
N MET A 5 -7.35 8.60 -18.35
CA MET A 5 -6.89 8.68 -16.96
C MET A 5 -6.66 7.29 -16.36
N LYS A 6 -7.51 6.31 -16.68
CA LYS A 6 -7.31 4.92 -16.23
C LYS A 6 -6.03 4.30 -16.82
N ILE A 7 -5.67 4.68 -18.04
CA ILE A 7 -4.41 4.22 -18.66
C ILE A 7 -3.24 4.90 -17.94
N LEU A 8 -3.31 6.21 -17.73
CA LEU A 8 -2.28 6.97 -17.01
C LEU A 8 -2.06 6.44 -15.59
N ASP A 9 -3.13 6.15 -14.85
CA ASP A 9 -3.09 5.52 -13.52
C ASP A 9 -2.26 4.22 -13.55
N LYS A 10 -2.54 3.35 -14.52
CA LYS A 10 -1.83 2.07 -14.66
C LYS A 10 -0.35 2.26 -14.99
N VAL A 11 -0.03 3.24 -15.83
CA VAL A 11 1.36 3.55 -16.22
C VAL A 11 2.13 4.08 -15.01
N GLU A 12 1.58 5.05 -14.28
CA GLU A 12 2.23 5.62 -13.10
C GLU A 12 2.32 4.62 -11.95
N LEU A 13 1.30 3.81 -11.72
CA LEU A 13 1.34 2.74 -10.72
C LEU A 13 2.51 1.78 -11.00
N LYS A 14 2.66 1.32 -12.25
CA LYS A 14 3.77 0.43 -12.62
C LYS A 14 5.14 1.09 -12.44
N ARG A 15 5.27 2.39 -12.74
CA ARG A 15 6.50 3.16 -12.49
C ARG A 15 6.83 3.20 -11.00
N ILE A 16 5.83 3.47 -10.16
CA ILE A 16 5.99 3.53 -8.71
C ILE A 16 6.35 2.16 -8.13
N GLU A 17 5.69 1.07 -8.54
CA GLU A 17 5.96 -0.29 -8.04
C GLU A 17 7.39 -0.78 -8.33
N ASN A 18 8.01 -0.27 -9.40
CA ASN A 18 9.41 -0.55 -9.72
C ASN A 18 10.37 0.13 -8.75
N THR A 19 10.00 1.30 -8.21
CA THR A 19 10.86 2.12 -7.35
C THR A 19 10.56 1.90 -5.87
N VAL A 20 9.28 1.84 -5.49
CA VAL A 20 8.80 1.76 -4.12
C VAL A 20 8.45 0.32 -3.80
N LYS A 21 9.22 -0.30 -2.91
CA LYS A 21 8.90 -1.62 -2.37
C LYS A 21 8.05 -1.48 -1.11
N ILE A 22 6.89 -2.14 -1.15
CA ILE A 22 6.00 -2.32 0.00
C ILE A 22 6.47 -3.54 0.82
N SER A 23 6.03 -3.62 2.08
CA SER A 23 6.39 -4.75 2.94
C SER A 23 5.80 -6.05 2.38
N GLU A 24 6.54 -7.16 2.52
CA GLU A 24 6.01 -8.49 2.22
C GLU A 24 4.80 -8.88 3.07
N ARG A 25 4.59 -8.21 4.22
CA ARG A 25 3.39 -8.41 5.06
C ARG A 25 2.16 -7.66 4.54
N GLN A 26 2.30 -6.79 3.54
CA GLN A 26 1.18 -6.11 2.89
C GLN A 26 0.52 -7.08 1.90
N HIS A 27 -0.75 -7.40 2.13
CA HIS A 27 -1.53 -8.28 1.24
C HIS A 27 -2.59 -7.51 0.46
N GLY A 28 -3.18 -6.46 1.04
CA GLY A 28 -4.12 -5.60 0.33
C GLY A 28 -3.44 -4.90 -0.86
N PHE A 29 -4.14 -4.84 -1.99
CA PHE A 29 -3.67 -4.22 -3.24
C PHE A 29 -2.33 -4.78 -3.76
N THR A 30 -1.97 -6.00 -3.36
CA THR A 30 -0.69 -6.62 -3.77
C THR A 30 -0.96 -7.82 -4.66
N LYS A 31 -0.37 -7.82 -5.86
CA LYS A 31 -0.55 -8.90 -6.84
C LYS A 31 -0.11 -10.25 -6.24
N GLY A 32 -0.93 -11.28 -6.42
CA GLY A 32 -0.66 -12.63 -5.92
C GLY A 32 -0.93 -12.83 -4.43
N LYS A 33 -1.41 -11.81 -3.71
CA LYS A 33 -1.82 -11.92 -2.30
C LYS A 33 -3.32 -11.68 -2.19
N SER A 34 -3.96 -12.36 -1.24
CA SER A 34 -5.39 -12.27 -0.98
C SER A 34 -5.65 -12.13 0.52
N CYS A 35 -6.91 -11.83 0.87
CA CYS A 35 -7.34 -11.87 2.27
C CYS A 35 -7.11 -13.26 2.88
N MET A 36 -7.34 -14.33 2.11
CA MET A 36 -7.14 -15.69 2.56
C MET A 36 -5.68 -15.98 2.92
N THR A 37 -4.72 -15.53 2.10
CA THR A 37 -3.30 -15.74 2.41
C THR A 37 -2.87 -14.95 3.65
N GLN A 38 -3.46 -13.79 3.92
CA GLN A 38 -3.21 -13.02 5.14
C GLN A 38 -3.76 -13.73 6.39
N ILE A 39 -4.99 -14.24 6.31
CA ILE A 39 -5.62 -14.98 7.42
C ILE A 39 -4.83 -16.25 7.73
N PHE A 40 -4.41 -16.99 6.69
CA PHE A 40 -3.58 -18.17 6.84
C PHE A 40 -2.28 -17.82 7.57
N LEU A 41 -1.55 -16.79 7.11
CA LEU A 41 -0.30 -16.37 7.74
C LEU A 41 -0.49 -15.97 9.21
N LEU A 42 -1.57 -15.23 9.53
CA LEU A 42 -1.91 -14.85 10.89
C LEU A 42 -2.15 -16.10 11.76
N LYS A 43 -2.99 -17.03 11.30
CA LYS A 43 -3.30 -18.27 12.04
C LYS A 43 -2.05 -19.11 12.27
N SER A 44 -1.26 -19.36 11.23
CA SER A 44 -0.01 -20.13 11.35
C SER A 44 0.97 -19.47 12.32
N THR A 45 1.03 -18.13 12.35
CA THR A 45 1.89 -17.40 13.30
C THR A 45 1.42 -17.59 14.74
N LEU A 46 0.11 -17.55 14.99
CA LEU A 46 -0.47 -17.76 16.32
C LEU A 46 -0.31 -19.20 16.79
N GLU A 47 -0.58 -20.18 15.92
CA GLU A 47 -0.39 -21.60 16.20
C GLU A 47 1.06 -21.90 16.50
N TYR A 48 1.98 -21.41 15.67
CA TYR A 48 3.42 -21.54 15.92
C TYR A 48 3.76 -21.01 17.30
N ARG A 49 3.34 -19.78 17.65
CA ARG A 49 3.63 -19.19 18.97
C ARG A 49 3.02 -19.95 20.14
N LYS A 50 1.83 -20.53 19.96
CA LYS A 50 1.12 -21.32 20.99
C LYS A 50 1.79 -22.67 21.25
N TYR A 51 2.34 -23.31 20.23
CA TYR A 51 2.95 -24.64 20.35
C TYR A 51 4.48 -24.64 20.35
N TYR A 52 5.09 -23.47 20.14
CA TYR A 52 6.55 -23.30 20.19
C TYR A 52 7.10 -23.79 21.53
N ARG A 53 8.16 -24.62 21.50
CA ARG A 53 8.81 -25.25 22.67
C ARG A 53 7.91 -26.23 23.45
N ASN A 54 7.42 -27.28 22.79
CA ASN A 54 6.78 -28.45 23.42
C ASN A 54 5.61 -28.07 24.35
N GLY A 55 4.71 -27.22 23.85
CA GLY A 55 3.51 -26.81 24.60
C GLY A 55 3.72 -25.70 25.64
N LYS A 56 4.95 -25.16 25.77
CA LYS A 56 5.25 -23.96 26.57
C LYS A 56 5.19 -22.68 25.75
N GLY A 57 4.13 -22.53 24.94
CA GLY A 57 3.93 -21.37 24.09
C GLY A 57 3.75 -20.08 24.86
N ARG A 58 3.69 -18.97 24.11
CA ARG A 58 3.42 -17.64 24.68
C ARG A 58 2.02 -17.19 24.33
N ASP A 59 1.35 -16.57 25.29
CA ASP A 59 0.10 -15.87 25.04
C ASP A 59 0.29 -14.81 23.96
N SER A 60 -0.70 -14.71 23.08
CA SER A 60 -0.69 -13.77 21.96
C SER A 60 -1.97 -12.96 21.98
N TYR A 61 -1.83 -11.65 21.85
CA TYR A 61 -2.92 -10.69 21.76
C TYR A 61 -2.98 -10.13 20.35
N ILE A 62 -4.19 -9.92 19.83
CA ILE A 62 -4.42 -9.38 18.49
C ILE A 62 -5.14 -8.04 18.64
N LEU A 63 -4.60 -7.01 18.01
CA LEU A 63 -5.24 -5.69 17.91
C LEU A 63 -5.60 -5.44 16.45
N PHE A 64 -6.90 -5.27 16.19
CA PHE A 64 -7.39 -4.84 14.88
C PHE A 64 -7.49 -3.31 14.88
N ILE A 65 -6.81 -2.67 13.93
CA ILE A 65 -6.82 -1.22 13.74
C ILE A 65 -7.42 -0.94 12.37
N ASP A 66 -8.40 -0.05 12.31
CA ASP A 66 -9.00 0.42 11.07
C ASP A 66 -9.03 1.96 11.02
N PHE A 67 -8.91 2.51 9.81
CA PHE A 67 -8.88 3.96 9.59
C PHE A 67 -10.21 4.45 9.03
N SER A 68 -10.84 5.41 9.71
CA SER A 68 -12.00 6.10 9.15
C SER A 68 -11.58 6.97 7.96
N LYS A 69 -12.30 6.85 6.84
CA LYS A 69 -12.05 7.59 5.59
C LYS A 69 -10.56 7.58 5.18
N ALA A 70 -9.98 6.38 5.11
CA ALA A 70 -8.54 6.18 4.92
C ALA A 70 -7.96 6.90 3.70
N TYR A 71 -8.73 7.06 2.61
CA TYR A 71 -8.29 7.77 1.41
C TYR A 71 -8.47 9.29 1.52
N ASP A 72 -9.57 9.75 2.10
CA ASP A 72 -9.85 11.19 2.23
C ASP A 72 -8.94 11.87 3.26
N SER A 73 -8.49 11.11 4.27
CA SER A 73 -7.64 11.60 5.36
C SER A 73 -6.14 11.63 5.03
N VAL A 74 -5.73 11.21 3.83
CA VAL A 74 -4.32 11.22 3.43
C VAL A 74 -3.80 12.65 3.28
N ASN A 75 -2.80 13.02 4.08
CA ASN A 75 -2.06 14.27 3.87
C ASN A 75 -1.24 14.20 2.57
N ARG A 76 -1.70 14.92 1.55
CA ARG A 76 -1.13 14.92 0.20
C ARG A 76 0.31 15.45 0.13
N ILE A 77 0.63 16.47 0.94
CA ILE A 77 1.99 17.03 1.00
C ILE A 77 2.95 15.96 1.51
N ARG A 78 2.60 15.32 2.63
CA ARG A 78 3.42 14.26 3.23
C ARG A 78 3.52 13.01 2.34
N LEU A 79 2.50 12.72 1.54
CA LEU A 79 2.56 11.66 0.53
C LEU A 79 3.63 11.96 -0.54
N LEU A 80 3.67 13.19 -1.06
CA LEU A 80 4.66 13.60 -2.07
C LEU A 80 6.09 13.62 -1.50
N GLU A 81 6.27 14.05 -0.25
CA GLU A 81 7.56 13.96 0.46
C GLU A 81 8.05 12.52 0.57
N LYS A 82 7.14 11.57 0.87
CA LYS A 82 7.48 10.14 0.90
C LYS A 82 7.90 9.62 -0.47
N PHE A 83 7.27 10.07 -1.56
CA PHE A 83 7.70 9.70 -2.91
C PHE A 83 9.12 10.21 -3.22
N LYS A 84 9.42 11.45 -2.85
CA LYS A 84 10.77 12.02 -2.97
C LYS A 84 11.79 11.20 -2.18
N ALA A 85 11.49 10.89 -0.91
CA ALA A 85 12.36 10.08 -0.05
C ALA A 85 12.55 8.63 -0.55
N LYS A 86 11.63 8.12 -1.38
CA LYS A 86 11.73 6.80 -2.01
C LYS A 86 12.31 6.85 -3.42
N ASN A 87 12.90 7.97 -3.84
CA ASN A 87 13.51 8.15 -5.17
C ASN A 87 12.55 7.95 -6.35
N VAL A 88 11.25 8.21 -6.15
CA VAL A 88 10.30 8.27 -7.26
C VAL A 88 10.69 9.42 -8.18
N LYS A 89 10.74 9.16 -9.49
CA LYS A 89 11.19 10.13 -10.49
C LYS A 89 10.38 11.42 -10.45
N ASN A 90 11.05 12.52 -10.85
CA ASN A 90 10.47 13.84 -10.76
C ASN A 90 9.19 14.02 -11.58
N ASP A 91 9.12 13.39 -12.74
CA ASP A 91 7.97 13.51 -13.63
C ASP A 91 6.74 12.78 -13.07
N SER A 92 6.94 11.61 -12.45
CA SER A 92 5.86 10.84 -11.82
C SER A 92 5.20 11.60 -10.66
N TRP A 93 5.97 12.22 -9.76
CA TRP A 93 5.35 12.95 -8.65
C TRP A 93 4.64 14.22 -9.11
N LYS A 94 5.10 14.89 -10.17
CA LYS A 94 4.41 16.05 -10.77
C LYS A 94 3.04 15.65 -11.31
N ILE A 95 2.99 14.57 -12.11
CA ILE A 95 1.73 14.03 -12.66
C ILE A 95 0.76 13.67 -11.54
N ILE A 96 1.22 12.91 -10.55
CA ILE A 96 0.38 12.48 -9.42
C ILE A 96 -0.07 13.69 -8.60
N SER A 97 0.79 14.69 -8.39
CA SER A 97 0.42 15.92 -7.69
C SER A 97 -0.69 16.69 -8.40
N GLN A 98 -0.71 16.72 -9.75
CA GLN A 98 -1.79 17.35 -10.52
C GLN A 98 -3.08 16.54 -10.38
N MET A 99 -3.00 15.22 -10.52
CA MET A 99 -4.14 14.32 -10.35
C MET A 99 -4.78 14.46 -8.96
N LEU A 100 -3.97 14.61 -7.91
CA LEU A 100 -4.46 14.80 -6.54
C LEU A 100 -5.07 16.17 -6.31
N LYS A 101 -4.67 17.23 -7.02
CA LYS A 101 -5.26 18.57 -6.89
C LYS A 101 -6.66 18.68 -7.51
N GLY A 102 -7.05 17.73 -8.36
CA GLY A 102 -8.34 17.75 -9.05
C GLY A 102 -8.41 18.70 -10.24
N GLU A 103 -7.27 19.29 -10.64
CA GLU A 103 -7.15 20.01 -11.91
C GLU A 103 -7.12 18.99 -13.05
N GLN A 104 -7.84 19.25 -14.15
CA GLN A 104 -7.65 18.46 -15.37
C GLN A 104 -6.16 18.51 -15.72
N THR A 105 -5.48 17.37 -15.65
CA THR A 105 -4.10 17.21 -16.09
C THR A 105 -4.04 17.67 -17.55
N THR A 106 -3.65 18.92 -17.77
CA THR A 106 -3.41 19.44 -19.10
C THR A 106 -2.02 18.96 -19.47
N LEU A 107 -1.97 17.85 -20.20
CA LEU A 107 -0.73 17.41 -20.82
C LEU A 107 -0.45 18.43 -21.94
N VAL A 108 0.54 19.30 -21.70
CA VAL A 108 1.15 20.14 -22.74
C VAL A 108 2.06 19.27 -23.58
#